data_AF-A0A1X0D3M4-F1
#
_entry.id   AF-A0A1X0D3M4-F1
#
_cell.length_a   1.000
_cell.length_b   1.000
_cell.length_c   1.000
_cell.angle_alpha   90.00
_cell.angle_beta   90.00
_cell.angle_gamma   90.00
#
_symmetry.space_group_name_H-M   'P 1'
#
loop_
_entity.id
_entity.type
_entity.pdbx_description
1 polymer ?
#
loop_
_entity_poly.entity_id
_entity_poly.type
_entity_poly.pdbx_seq_one_letter_code
_entity_poly.pdbx_strand_id
1 'polypeptide(L)'
;MGEPQNTRVDLAAVAAVADRFDALAARLDEAGRAARPRFDGATAGRAHGNAGRELQRAVEVLITDVAAWARADAEIAAALRSGAARYRAGDTDAAAGMG
;
A
#
# COMPACT_ATOMS: atom_id res chain seq x y z
N MET A 1 -32.64 27.49 1.31
CA MET A 1 -32.67 26.06 1.69
C MET A 1 -31.80 25.34 0.67
N GLY A 2 -30.64 24.85 1.08
CA GLY A 2 -29.69 24.20 0.18
C GLY A 2 -30.22 22.85 -0.25
N GLU A 3 -30.18 22.56 -1.55
CA GLU A 3 -30.39 21.21 -2.07
C GLU A 3 -29.43 20.26 -1.34
N PRO A 4 -29.89 19.08 -0.88
CA PRO A 4 -28.98 18.06 -0.40
C PRO A 4 -28.09 17.71 -1.59
N GLN A 5 -26.83 18.16 -1.55
CA GLN A 5 -25.82 17.67 -2.46
C GLN A 5 -25.79 16.16 -2.23
N ASN A 6 -26.33 15.42 -3.19
CA ASN A 6 -26.28 13.97 -3.16
C ASN A 6 -24.83 13.60 -3.44
N THR A 7 -24.00 13.62 -2.39
CA THR A 7 -22.61 13.21 -2.37
C THR A 7 -22.59 11.70 -2.57
N ARG A 8 -22.96 11.26 -3.78
CA ARG A 8 -22.82 9.87 -4.19
C ARG A 8 -21.33 9.60 -4.32
N VAL A 9 -20.84 8.66 -3.54
CA VAL A 9 -19.45 8.23 -3.60
C VAL A 9 -19.20 7.63 -4.99
N ASP A 10 -18.27 8.21 -5.74
CA ASP A 10 -17.83 7.64 -7.01
C ASP A 10 -17.01 6.37 -6.74
N LEU A 11 -17.69 5.22 -6.80
CA LEU A 11 -17.08 3.92 -6.53
C LEU A 11 -16.03 3.54 -7.57
N ALA A 12 -16.10 4.11 -8.79
CA ALA A 12 -15.08 3.90 -9.82
C ALA A 12 -13.81 4.69 -9.49
N ALA A 13 -13.94 5.93 -9.02
CA ALA A 13 -12.81 6.71 -8.53
C ALA A 13 -12.12 6.03 -7.33
N VAL A 14 -12.91 5.46 -6.40
CA VAL A 14 -12.37 4.71 -5.26
C VAL A 14 -11.60 3.46 -5.70
N ALA A 15 -12.12 2.71 -6.67
CA ALA A 15 -11.43 1.55 -7.24
C ALA A 15 -10.11 1.95 -7.93
N ALA A 16 -10.11 3.02 -8.73
CA ALA A 16 -8.90 3.52 -9.39
C ALA A 16 -7.82 3.98 -8.40
N VAL A 17 -8.21 4.52 -7.24
CA VAL A 17 -7.27 4.87 -6.16
C VAL A 17 -6.70 3.60 -5.52
N ALA A 18 -7.52 2.58 -5.28
CA ALA A 18 -7.07 1.30 -4.75
C ALA A 18 -6.05 0.62 -5.68
N ASP A 19 -6.32 0.58 -6.98
CA ASP A 19 -5.39 0.01 -7.98
C ASP A 19 -4.04 0.74 -8.02
N ARG A 20 -4.04 2.06 -7.75
CA ARG A 20 -2.82 2.85 -7.67
C ARG A 20 -1.97 2.48 -6.46
N PHE A 21 -2.60 2.23 -5.31
CA PHE A 21 -1.91 1.77 -4.11
C PHE A 21 -1.33 0.36 -4.31
N ASP A 22 -2.09 -0.55 -4.93
CA ASP A 22 -1.60 -1.90 -5.26
C ASP A 22 -0.38 -1.83 -6.22
N ALA A 23 -0.39 -0.91 -7.20
CA ALA A 23 0.74 -0.68 -8.10
C ALA A 23 1.98 -0.08 -7.41
N LEU A 24 1.79 0.80 -6.42
CA LEU A 24 2.89 1.36 -5.62
C LEU A 24 3.51 0.28 -4.73
N ALA A 25 2.69 -0.54 -4.07
CA ALA A 25 3.14 -1.67 -3.27
C ALA A 25 4.00 -2.65 -4.09
N ALA A 26 3.57 -3.01 -5.30
CA ALA A 26 4.33 -3.89 -6.19
C ALA A 26 5.70 -3.31 -6.58
N ARG A 27 5.78 -2.00 -6.84
CA ARG A 27 7.03 -1.30 -7.15
C ARG A 27 7.98 -1.24 -5.96
N LEU A 28 7.43 -1.00 -4.77
CA LEU A 28 8.18 -0.99 -3.51
C LEU A 28 8.77 -2.36 -3.21
N ASP A 29 8.00 -3.43 -3.37
CA ASP A 29 8.47 -4.81 -3.25
C ASP A 29 9.58 -5.16 -4.25
N GLU A 30 9.45 -4.73 -5.51
CA GLU A 30 10.48 -4.93 -6.53
C GLU A 30 11.76 -4.18 -6.20
N ALA A 31 11.65 -2.91 -5.76
CA ALA A 31 12.77 -2.12 -5.31
C ALA A 31 13.48 -2.75 -4.09
N GLY A 32 12.73 -3.28 -3.12
CA GLY A 32 13.29 -4.00 -1.98
C GLY A 32 14.03 -5.27 -2.36
N ARG A 33 13.50 -6.04 -3.33
CA ARG A 33 14.20 -7.21 -3.90
C ARG A 33 15.48 -6.81 -4.63
N ALA A 34 15.47 -5.72 -5.38
CA ALA A 34 16.62 -5.21 -6.11
C ALA A 34 17.70 -4.62 -5.18
N ALA A 35 17.28 -4.04 -4.05
CA ALA A 35 18.16 -3.47 -3.04
C ALA A 35 18.81 -4.51 -2.13
N ARG A 36 18.38 -5.79 -2.17
CA ARG A 36 18.98 -6.84 -1.36
C ARG A 36 20.50 -6.90 -1.60
N PRO A 37 21.31 -6.64 -0.57
CA PRO A 37 22.74 -6.49 -0.76
C PRO A 37 23.37 -7.85 -1.11
N ARG A 38 24.14 -7.88 -2.21
CA ARG A 38 25.05 -8.99 -2.56
C ARG A 38 26.38 -8.93 -1.80
N PHE A 39 26.59 -7.86 -1.03
CA PHE A 39 27.79 -7.60 -0.25
C PHE A 39 27.50 -7.89 1.22
N ASP A 40 28.32 -8.77 1.80
CA ASP A 40 28.41 -9.06 3.21
C ASP A 40 29.75 -8.55 3.77
N GLY A 41 29.95 -8.66 5.08
CA GLY A 41 31.22 -8.29 5.72
C GLY A 41 32.43 -9.10 5.20
N ALA A 42 32.22 -10.20 4.47
CA ALA A 42 33.28 -10.99 3.84
C ALA A 42 33.70 -10.42 2.48
N THR A 43 32.79 -9.77 1.75
CA THR A 43 33.06 -9.10 0.46
C THR A 43 33.61 -7.68 0.61
N ALA A 44 33.37 -7.01 1.73
CA ALA A 44 33.88 -5.65 2.00
C ALA A 44 35.40 -5.57 2.27
N GLY A 45 36.10 -6.70 2.39
CA GLY A 45 37.50 -6.76 2.80
C GLY A 45 37.67 -6.42 4.30
N ARG A 46 38.69 -7.00 4.95
CA ARG A 46 38.85 -6.96 6.43
C ARG A 46 38.88 -5.55 7.04
N ALA A 47 39.22 -4.53 6.27
CA ALA A 47 39.25 -3.13 6.71
C ALA A 47 37.86 -2.46 6.77
N HIS A 48 36.87 -2.95 6.02
CA HIS A 48 35.52 -2.36 5.94
C HIS A 48 34.40 -3.31 6.41
N GLY A 49 34.73 -4.43 7.06
CA GLY A 49 33.73 -5.40 7.53
C GLY A 49 32.70 -4.82 8.52
N ASN A 50 33.08 -3.85 9.36
CA ASN A 50 32.13 -3.14 10.23
C ASN A 50 31.18 -2.24 9.42
N ALA A 51 31.72 -1.41 8.53
CA ALA A 51 30.95 -0.53 7.66
C ALA A 51 30.02 -1.31 6.72
N GLY A 52 30.47 -2.46 6.19
CA GLY A 52 29.65 -3.36 5.38
C GLY A 52 28.49 -3.97 6.16
N ARG A 53 28.71 -4.39 7.42
CA ARG A 53 27.63 -4.87 8.30
C ARG A 53 26.66 -3.77 8.73
N GLU A 54 27.14 -2.55 8.92
CA GLU A 54 26.28 -1.39 9.19
C GLU A 54 25.40 -1.06 7.99
N LEU A 55 25.99 -1.01 6.79
CA LEU A 55 25.25 -0.81 5.55
C LEU A 55 24.23 -1.92 5.30
N GLN A 56 24.60 -3.19 5.50
CA GLN A 56 23.68 -4.32 5.38
C GLN A 56 22.48 -4.16 6.32
N ARG A 57 22.72 -3.85 7.60
CA ARG A 57 21.63 -3.62 8.57
C ARG A 57 20.74 -2.44 8.18
N ALA A 58 21.32 -1.34 7.72
CA ALA A 58 20.56 -0.17 7.27
C ALA A 58 19.66 -0.50 6.07
N VAL A 59 20.17 -1.29 5.11
CA VAL A 59 19.38 -1.74 3.95
C VAL A 59 18.29 -2.74 4.35
N GLU A 60 18.55 -3.66 5.28
CA GLU A 60 17.54 -4.59 5.81
C GLU A 60 16.40 -3.86 6.52
N VAL A 61 16.71 -2.81 7.29
CA VAL A 61 15.70 -1.93 7.92
C VAL A 61 14.87 -1.23 6.84
N LEU A 62 15.51 -0.63 5.84
CA LEU A 62 14.81 0.04 4.75
C LEU A 62 13.88 -0.91 3.99
N ILE A 63 14.32 -2.14 3.69
CA ILE A 63 13.48 -3.17 3.04
C ILE A 63 12.26 -3.50 3.91
N THR A 64 12.45 -3.61 5.22
CA THR A 64 11.38 -3.88 6.17
C THR A 64 10.35 -2.75 6.20
N ASP A 65 10.81 -1.49 6.25
CA ASP A 65 9.94 -0.32 6.24
C ASP A 65 9.14 -0.22 4.94
N VAL A 66 9.80 -0.47 3.81
CA VAL A 66 9.17 -0.49 2.48
C VAL A 66 8.08 -1.57 2.39
N ALA A 67 8.33 -2.76 2.93
CA ALA A 67 7.32 -3.82 2.99
C ALA A 67 6.14 -3.46 3.90
N ALA A 68 6.39 -2.76 5.02
CA ALA A 68 5.34 -2.27 5.90
C ALA A 68 4.46 -1.21 5.21
N TRP A 69 5.06 -0.32 4.41
CA TRP A 69 4.31 0.65 3.60
C TRP A 69 3.46 -0.03 2.53
N ALA A 70 4.04 -0.98 1.79
CA ALA A 70 3.30 -1.77 0.81
C ALA A 70 2.09 -2.50 1.45
N ARG A 71 2.27 -3.03 2.66
CA ARG A 71 1.20 -3.67 3.42
C ARG A 71 0.11 -2.69 3.83
N ALA A 72 0.48 -1.51 4.34
CA ALA A 72 -0.46 -0.47 4.74
C ALA A 72 -1.30 0.02 3.55
N ASP A 73 -0.67 0.21 2.39
CA ASP A 73 -1.33 0.59 1.14
C ASP A 73 -2.40 -0.45 0.73
N ALA A 74 -2.07 -1.75 0.82
CA ALA A 74 -3.01 -2.83 0.55
C ALA A 74 -4.19 -2.87 1.56
N GLU A 75 -3.93 -2.57 2.82
CA GLU A 75 -4.97 -2.48 3.87
C GLU A 75 -5.92 -1.31 3.63
N ILE A 76 -5.40 -0.14 3.22
CA ILE A 76 -6.20 1.01 2.81
C ILE A 76 -7.08 0.64 1.62
N ALA A 77 -6.52 0.01 0.59
CA ALA A 77 -7.26 -0.44 -0.58
C ALA A 77 -8.38 -1.43 -0.22
N ALA A 78 -8.12 -2.38 0.70
CA ALA A 78 -9.13 -3.30 1.21
C ALA A 78 -10.26 -2.58 1.98
N ALA A 79 -9.91 -1.62 2.84
CA ALA A 79 -10.87 -0.82 3.60
C ALA A 79 -11.78 0.01 2.67
N LEU A 80 -11.20 0.64 1.63
CA LEU A 80 -11.94 1.37 0.61
C LEU A 80 -12.94 0.47 -0.13
N ARG A 81 -12.51 -0.72 -0.58
CA ARG A 81 -13.37 -1.70 -1.26
C ARG A 81 -14.52 -2.17 -0.36
N SER A 82 -14.25 -2.43 0.93
CA SER A 82 -15.26 -2.80 1.92
C SER A 82 -16.29 -1.68 2.16
N GLY A 83 -15.83 -0.44 2.31
CA GLY A 83 -16.70 0.74 2.45
C GLY A 83 -17.59 0.95 1.23
N ALA A 84 -17.02 0.84 0.03
CA ALA A 84 -17.74 0.92 -1.23
C ALA A 84 -18.83 -0.16 -1.37
N ALA A 85 -18.53 -1.41 -0.98
CA ALA A 85 -19.51 -2.49 -0.98
C ALA A 85 -20.68 -2.22 -0.01
N ARG A 86 -20.37 -1.71 1.19
CA ARG A 86 -21.39 -1.34 2.18
C ARG A 86 -22.27 -0.19 1.71
N TYR A 87 -21.67 0.82 1.06
CA TYR A 87 -22.43 1.93 0.48
C TYR A 87 -23.39 1.45 -0.61
N ARG A 88 -22.95 0.56 -1.50
CA ARG A 88 -23.80 -0.03 -2.54
C ARG A 88 -24.95 -0.87 -1.96
N ALA A 89 -24.70 -1.64 -0.90
CA ALA A 89 -25.74 -2.39 -0.22
C ALA A 89 -26.80 -1.45 0.38
N GLY A 90 -26.39 -0.38 1.05
CA GLY A 90 -27.31 0.62 1.58
C GLY A 90 -28.14 1.34 0.52
N ASP A 91 -27.55 1.68 -0.64
CA ASP A 91 -28.28 2.29 -1.77
C ASP A 91 -29.34 1.31 -2.34
N THR A 92 -29.02 0.01 -2.37
CA THR A 92 -29.93 -1.04 -2.84
C THR A 92 -31.09 -1.25 -1.86
N ASP A 93 -30.81 -1.32 -0.56
CA ASP A 93 -31.84 -1.46 0.49
C ASP A 93 -32.76 -0.23 0.53
N ALA A 94 -32.21 0.97 0.40
CA ALA A 94 -32.98 2.21 0.32
C ALA A 94 -33.87 2.23 -0.93
N ALA A 95 -33.35 1.81 -2.09
CA ALA A 95 -34.13 1.72 -3.33
C ALA A 95 -35.27 0.68 -3.22
N ALA A 96 -35.04 -0.44 -2.54
CA ALA A 96 -36.04 -1.49 -2.33
C ALA A 96 -37.16 -1.08 -1.34
N GLY A 97 -36.86 -0.21 -0.37
CA GLY A 97 -37.86 0.30 0.58
C GLY A 97 -38.73 1.46 0.08
N MET A 98 -38.44 2.00 -1.11
CA MET A 98 -39.19 3.10 -1.73
C MET A 98 -40.17 2.64 -2.84
N GLY A 99 -40.26 1.34 -3.12
CA GLY A 99 -41.22 0.72 -4.05
C GLY A 99 -42.38 0.07 -3.34
#